data_AF-A0A1G1K2S3-F1
#
_entry.id   AF-A0A1G1K2S3-F1
#
_cell.length_a   1.000
_cell.length_b   1.000
_cell.length_c   1.000
_cell.angle_alpha   90.00
_cell.angle_beta   90.00
_cell.angle_gamma   90.00
#
_symmetry.space_group_name_H-M   'P 1'
#
loop_
_entity.id
_entity.type
_entity.pdbx_description
1 polymer ?
#
loop_
_entity_poly.entity_id
_entity_poly.type
_entity_poly.pdbx_seq_one_letter_code
_entity_poly.pdbx_strand_id
1 'polypeptide(L)'
;MTILRKNYKMHGLLIGILLGFGAPIGSLLFRSFFEKSFDSHWLVGELAKHLFFYGYMTFATPIIFAVFGYSMGFLLDKLFSKEQSLEALNIILEKQSITDDMTGLYNHRHLIDFIGKEIERSKRYHHVLSTMMIDIDDFKKVNDQYGHLVGDRVLREFASLLKNAFAKLTR
;
A
#
# COMPACT_ATOMS: atom_id res chain seq x y z
N MET A 1 16.14 -11.90 -8.31
CA MET A 1 15.08 -12.36 -7.39
C MET A 1 13.80 -12.52 -8.19
N THR A 2 13.41 -13.76 -8.46
CA THR A 2 12.17 -14.09 -9.17
C THR A 2 11.01 -13.74 -8.25
N ILE A 3 10.31 -12.64 -8.53
CA ILE A 3 9.10 -12.27 -7.80
C ILE A 3 8.08 -13.38 -8.09
N LEU A 4 7.88 -14.29 -7.14
CA LEU A 4 6.77 -15.24 -7.16
C LEU A 4 5.49 -14.42 -7.24
N ARG A 5 4.91 -14.35 -8.44
CA ARG A 5 3.61 -13.73 -8.66
C ARG A 5 2.59 -14.54 -7.86
N LYS A 6 2.23 -14.04 -6.67
CA LYS A 6 1.19 -14.64 -5.85
C LYS A 6 -0.08 -14.72 -6.70
N ASN A 7 -0.63 -15.91 -6.82
CA ASN A 7 -1.78 -16.21 -7.65
C ASN A 7 -3.01 -16.29 -6.74
N TYR A 8 -3.50 -15.14 -6.27
CA TYR A 8 -4.48 -15.08 -5.19
C TYR A 8 -5.82 -15.70 -5.59
N LYS A 9 -6.24 -15.60 -6.86
CA LYS A 9 -7.42 -16.32 -7.37
C LYS A 9 -7.38 -17.84 -7.16
N MET A 10 -6.22 -18.48 -7.36
CA MET A 10 -6.10 -19.93 -7.17
C MET A 10 -6.05 -20.32 -5.69
N HIS A 11 -5.37 -19.53 -4.87
CA HIS A 11 -5.35 -19.75 -3.42
C HIS A 11 -6.75 -19.53 -2.82
N GLY A 12 -7.47 -18.50 -3.27
CA GLY A 12 -8.83 -18.21 -2.86
C GLY A 12 -9.80 -19.34 -3.21
N LEU A 13 -9.70 -19.92 -4.41
CA LEU A 13 -10.46 -21.10 -4.80
C LEU A 13 -10.20 -22.28 -3.84
N LEU A 14 -8.94 -22.61 -3.57
CA LEU A 14 -8.57 -23.73 -2.70
C LEU A 14 -9.06 -23.53 -1.25
N ILE A 15 -8.89 -22.32 -0.71
CA ILE A 15 -9.40 -21.96 0.63
C ILE A 15 -10.92 -22.04 0.65
N GLY A 16 -11.59 -21.56 -0.40
CA GLY A 16 -13.04 -21.67 -0.55
C GLY A 16 -13.54 -23.11 -0.50
N ILE A 17 -12.92 -24.00 -1.29
CA ILE A 17 -13.26 -25.44 -1.27
C ILE A 17 -13.08 -26.02 0.15
N LEU A 18 -11.96 -25.73 0.80
CA LEU A 18 -11.65 -26.21 2.15
C LEU A 18 -12.70 -25.74 3.18
N LEU A 19 -13.06 -24.45 3.15
CA LEU A 19 -14.09 -23.89 4.02
C LEU A 19 -15.48 -24.46 3.73
N GLY A 20 -15.78 -24.74 2.46
CA GLY A 20 -17.05 -25.33 2.06
C GLY A 20 -17.30 -26.70 2.70
N PHE A 21 -16.28 -27.55 2.80
CA PHE A 21 -16.38 -28.83 3.52
C PHE A 21 -16.54 -28.67 5.04
N GLY A 22 -16.21 -27.51 5.60
CA GLY A 22 -16.45 -27.19 7.00
C GLY A 22 -17.94 -27.07 7.35
N ALA A 23 -18.81 -26.74 6.40
CA ALA A 23 -20.24 -26.55 6.64
C ALA A 23 -20.98 -27.83 7.10
N PRO A 24 -20.87 -28.99 6.41
CA PRO A 24 -21.50 -30.22 6.88
C PRO A 24 -20.94 -30.68 8.23
N ILE A 25 -19.61 -30.60 8.43
CA ILE A 25 -18.96 -30.95 9.70
C ILE A 25 -19.46 -30.03 10.83
N GLY A 26 -19.49 -28.72 10.59
CA GLY A 26 -19.97 -27.73 11.55
C GLY A 26 -21.43 -27.94 11.93
N SER A 27 -22.30 -28.25 10.96
CA SER A 27 -23.71 -28.55 11.24
C SER A 27 -23.90 -29.82 12.09
N LEU A 28 -23.09 -30.85 11.85
CA LEU A 28 -23.11 -32.10 12.61
C LEU A 28 -22.65 -31.88 14.06
N LEU A 29 -21.54 -31.15 14.24
CA LEU A 29 -21.02 -30.76 15.56
C LEU A 29 -22.03 -29.90 16.32
N PHE A 30 -22.65 -28.93 15.65
CA PHE A 30 -23.67 -28.06 16.23
C PHE A 30 -24.86 -28.87 16.74
N ARG A 31 -25.39 -29.81 15.95
CA ARG A 31 -26.50 -30.66 16.36
C ARG A 31 -26.14 -31.59 17.52
N SER A 32 -24.97 -32.20 17.46
CA SER A 32 -24.51 -33.06 18.55
C SER A 32 -24.36 -32.30 19.88
N PHE A 33 -23.88 -31.05 19.82
CA PHE A 33 -23.79 -30.19 21.00
C PHE A 33 -25.17 -29.90 21.61
N PHE A 34 -26.18 -29.60 20.79
CA PHE A 34 -27.54 -29.31 21.26
C PHE A 34 -28.27 -30.55 21.80
N GLU A 35 -28.08 -31.71 21.16
CA GLU A 35 -28.72 -32.96 21.55
C GLU A 35 -27.94 -33.71 22.65
N LYS A 36 -26.79 -33.18 23.09
CA LYS A 36 -25.89 -33.77 24.10
C LYS A 36 -25.59 -35.25 23.84
N SER A 37 -25.51 -35.63 22.56
CA SER A 37 -25.39 -37.02 22.12
C SER A 37 -24.30 -37.11 21.05
N PHE A 38 -23.21 -37.81 21.34
CA PHE A 38 -22.09 -38.05 20.41
C PHE A 38 -21.77 -39.56 20.28
N ASP A 39 -22.74 -40.44 20.51
CA ASP A 39 -22.49 -41.88 20.32
C ASP A 39 -22.62 -42.29 18.84
N SER A 40 -21.93 -43.36 18.47
CA SER A 40 -21.98 -43.95 17.13
C SER A 40 -23.40 -44.30 16.67
N HIS A 41 -24.28 -44.75 17.58
CA HIS A 41 -25.68 -45.04 17.25
C HIS A 41 -26.46 -43.77 16.88
N TRP A 42 -26.21 -42.67 17.59
CA TRP A 42 -26.82 -41.37 17.30
C TRP A 42 -26.34 -40.85 15.94
N LEU A 43 -25.03 -40.92 15.68
CA LEU A 43 -24.43 -40.42 14.45
C LEU A 43 -25.02 -41.10 13.19
N VAL A 44 -25.12 -42.43 13.22
CA VAL A 44 -25.70 -43.21 12.11
C VAL A 44 -27.17 -42.86 11.93
N GLY A 45 -27.92 -42.71 13.02
CA GLY A 45 -29.33 -42.32 12.99
C GLY A 45 -29.55 -40.91 12.43
N GLU A 46 -28.72 -39.95 12.84
CA GLU A 46 -28.74 -38.55 12.38
C GLU A 46 -28.45 -38.46 10.87
N LEU A 47 -27.38 -39.12 10.43
CA LEU A 47 -27.00 -39.16 9.01
C LEU A 47 -28.06 -39.85 8.15
N ALA A 48 -28.69 -40.92 8.66
CA ALA A 48 -29.76 -41.61 7.94
C ALA A 48 -31.02 -40.75 7.82
N LYS A 49 -31.42 -40.05 8.89
CA LYS A 49 -32.60 -39.17 8.91
C LYS A 49 -32.42 -37.93 8.03
N HIS A 50 -31.20 -37.41 7.94
CA HIS A 50 -30.89 -36.16 7.25
C HIS A 50 -29.96 -36.34 6.04
N LEU A 51 -29.97 -37.53 5.43
CA LEU A 51 -29.09 -37.89 4.31
C LEU A 51 -29.10 -36.85 3.19
N PHE A 52 -30.30 -36.41 2.77
CA PHE A 52 -30.44 -35.40 1.71
C PHE A 52 -29.88 -34.03 2.12
N PHE A 53 -29.98 -33.65 3.38
CA PHE A 53 -29.49 -32.37 3.89
C PHE A 53 -27.96 -32.33 3.89
N TYR A 54 -27.31 -33.35 4.48
CA TYR A 54 -25.84 -33.45 4.48
C TYR A 54 -25.27 -33.70 3.09
N GLY A 55 -25.98 -34.48 2.26
CA GLY A 55 -25.63 -34.68 0.85
C GLY A 55 -25.65 -33.37 0.07
N TYR A 56 -26.76 -32.61 0.15
CA TYR A 56 -26.85 -31.28 -0.47
C TYR A 56 -25.71 -30.38 -0.02
N MET A 57 -25.42 -30.27 1.28
CA MET A 57 -24.35 -29.41 1.77
C MET A 57 -22.98 -29.85 1.26
N THR A 58 -22.65 -31.14 1.33
CA THR A 58 -21.33 -31.65 0.92
C THR A 58 -20.99 -31.32 -0.54
N PHE A 59 -22.00 -31.20 -1.41
CA PHE A 59 -21.79 -30.81 -2.81
C PHE A 59 -22.00 -29.31 -3.05
N ALA A 60 -23.03 -28.69 -2.47
CA ALA A 60 -23.37 -27.30 -2.74
C ALA A 60 -22.41 -26.32 -2.07
N THR A 61 -21.99 -26.56 -0.82
CA THR A 61 -21.18 -25.60 -0.07
C THR A 61 -19.77 -25.47 -0.65
N PRO A 62 -19.02 -26.53 -1.02
CA PRO A 62 -17.72 -26.35 -1.66
C PRO A 62 -17.81 -25.61 -2.98
N ILE A 63 -18.87 -25.82 -3.78
CA ILE A 63 -19.04 -25.11 -5.06
C ILE A 63 -19.23 -23.61 -4.81
N ILE A 64 -20.16 -23.23 -3.93
CA ILE A 64 -20.44 -21.82 -3.63
C ILE A 64 -19.20 -21.14 -3.06
N PHE A 65 -18.55 -21.76 -2.07
CA PHE A 65 -17.35 -21.18 -1.47
C PHE A 65 -16.14 -21.16 -2.42
N ALA A 66 -16.01 -22.11 -3.35
CA ALA A 66 -14.98 -22.08 -4.39
C ALA A 66 -15.17 -20.87 -5.32
N VAL A 67 -16.40 -20.63 -5.78
CA VAL A 67 -16.72 -19.48 -6.64
C VAL A 67 -16.49 -18.17 -5.89
N PHE A 68 -16.95 -18.07 -4.65
CA PHE A 68 -16.72 -16.90 -3.80
C PHE A 68 -15.22 -16.66 -3.56
N GLY A 69 -14.49 -17.71 -3.19
CA GLY A 69 -13.05 -17.66 -2.94
C GLY A 69 -12.25 -17.28 -4.19
N TYR A 70 -12.59 -17.81 -5.36
CA TYR A 70 -11.99 -17.42 -6.63
C TYR A 70 -12.27 -15.95 -6.95
N SER A 71 -13.52 -15.52 -6.81
CA SER A 71 -13.93 -14.13 -7.05
C SER A 71 -13.16 -13.19 -6.13
N MET A 72 -13.12 -13.49 -4.83
CA MET A 72 -12.37 -12.69 -3.86
C MET A 72 -10.87 -12.65 -4.18
N GLY A 73 -10.27 -13.80 -4.51
CA GLY A 73 -8.87 -13.87 -4.92
C GLY A 73 -8.58 -13.07 -6.19
N PHE A 74 -9.49 -13.06 -7.16
CA PHE A 74 -9.41 -12.23 -8.36
C PHE A 74 -9.48 -10.72 -8.03
N LEU A 75 -10.36 -10.31 -7.10
CA LEU A 75 -10.39 -8.93 -6.62
C LEU A 75 -9.06 -8.55 -5.94
N LEU A 76 -8.48 -9.43 -5.11
CA LEU A 76 -7.18 -9.19 -4.49
C LEU A 76 -6.06 -9.04 -5.52
N ASP A 77 -6.00 -9.93 -6.52
CA ASP A 77 -5.03 -9.82 -7.64
C ASP A 77 -5.13 -8.44 -8.32
N LYS A 78 -6.36 -7.95 -8.52
CA LYS A 78 -6.61 -6.63 -9.15
C LYS A 78 -6.24 -5.46 -8.24
N LEU A 79 -6.53 -5.54 -6.95
CA LEU A 79 -6.19 -4.50 -5.97
C LEU A 79 -4.68 -4.31 -5.86
N PHE A 80 -3.92 -5.40 -5.68
CA PHE A 80 -2.46 -5.33 -5.59
C PHE A 80 -1.82 -4.83 -6.88
N SER A 81 -2.35 -5.21 -8.04
CA SER A 81 -1.85 -4.71 -9.33
C SER A 81 -2.08 -3.20 -9.47
N LYS A 82 -3.22 -2.71 -8.97
CA LYS A 82 -3.54 -1.28 -9.01
C LYS A 82 -2.67 -0.48 -8.04
N GLU A 83 -2.44 -1.00 -6.84
CA GLU A 83 -1.54 -0.39 -5.85
C GLU A 83 -0.13 -0.18 -6.42
N GLN A 84 0.45 -1.20 -7.04
CA GLN A 84 1.77 -1.09 -7.69
C GLN A 84 1.78 -0.06 -8.83
N SER A 85 0.70 0.00 -9.63
CA SER A 85 0.62 0.99 -10.72
C SER A 85 0.51 2.42 -10.20
N LEU A 86 -0.18 2.63 -9.07
CA LEU A 86 -0.28 3.92 -8.41
C LEU A 86 1.05 4.36 -7.84
N GLU A 87 1.77 3.45 -7.20
CA GLU A 87 3.10 3.72 -6.66
C GLU A 87 4.10 4.06 -7.78
N ALA A 88 4.12 3.27 -8.86
CA ALA A 88 4.97 3.54 -10.01
C ALA A 88 4.65 4.90 -10.66
N LEU A 89 3.35 5.24 -10.78
CA LEU A 89 2.93 6.53 -11.29
C LEU A 89 3.36 7.66 -10.36
N ASN A 90 3.22 7.49 -9.04
CA ASN A 90 3.63 8.49 -8.06
C ASN A 90 5.13 8.78 -8.13
N ILE A 91 5.97 7.73 -8.22
CA ILE A 91 7.42 7.88 -8.40
C ILE A 91 7.75 8.66 -9.69
N ILE A 92 6.99 8.44 -10.78
CA ILE A 92 7.19 9.20 -12.03
C ILE A 92 6.80 10.67 -11.83
N LEU A 93 5.69 10.94 -11.16
CA LEU A 93 5.25 12.31 -10.86
C LEU A 93 6.23 13.05 -9.96
N GLU A 94 6.72 12.41 -8.89
CA GLU A 94 7.78 12.97 -8.04
C GLU A 94 9.03 13.28 -8.85
N LYS A 95 9.40 12.40 -9.80
CA LYS A 95 10.54 12.63 -10.70
C LYS A 95 10.32 13.80 -11.67
N GLN A 96 9.07 14.08 -12.04
CA GLN A 96 8.70 15.19 -12.92
C GLN A 96 8.42 16.48 -12.17
N SER A 97 8.25 16.42 -10.84
CA SER A 97 8.13 17.61 -10.02
C SER A 97 9.42 18.42 -10.12
N ILE A 98 9.27 19.73 -10.29
CA ILE A 98 10.38 20.70 -10.33
C ILE A 98 10.69 21.20 -8.91
N THR A 99 9.72 21.10 -8.01
CA THR A 99 9.78 21.62 -6.65
C THR A 99 9.77 20.49 -5.63
N ASP A 100 10.30 20.77 -4.45
CA ASP A 100 10.17 19.94 -3.26
C ASP A 100 8.79 20.21 -2.62
N ASP A 101 8.02 19.15 -2.35
CA ASP A 101 6.63 19.29 -1.89
C ASP A 101 6.53 19.87 -0.47
N MET A 102 7.55 19.65 0.36
CA MET A 102 7.55 20.15 1.74
C MET A 102 7.81 21.65 1.79
N THR A 103 8.81 22.14 1.07
CA THR A 103 9.29 23.53 1.14
C THR A 103 8.79 24.41 -0.01
N GLY A 104 8.35 23.80 -1.10
CA GLY A 104 8.03 24.45 -2.36
C GLY A 104 9.23 25.09 -3.06
N LEU A 105 10.46 24.89 -2.58
CA LEU A 105 11.68 25.31 -3.26
C LEU A 105 11.95 24.40 -4.45
N TYR A 106 12.83 24.81 -5.37
CA TYR A 106 13.28 23.88 -6.42
C TYR A 106 13.97 22.67 -5.79
N ASN A 107 13.59 21.48 -6.25
CA ASN A 107 14.22 20.28 -5.73
C ASN A 107 15.67 20.15 -6.26
N HIS A 108 16.41 19.24 -5.64
CA HIS A 108 17.81 19.01 -5.97
C HIS A 108 18.03 18.72 -7.47
N ARG A 109 17.15 17.95 -8.11
CA ARG A 109 17.29 17.64 -9.54
C ARG A 109 17.21 18.91 -10.40
N HIS A 110 16.18 19.72 -10.16
CA HIS A 110 16.02 20.97 -10.89
C HIS A 110 17.20 21.92 -10.63
N LEU A 111 17.70 21.97 -9.40
CA LEU A 111 18.87 22.79 -9.05
C LEU A 111 20.11 22.39 -9.86
N ILE A 112 20.41 21.08 -9.97
CA ILE A 112 21.56 20.59 -10.74
C ILE A 112 21.42 20.94 -12.23
N ASP A 113 20.24 20.72 -12.81
CA ASP A 113 19.96 21.05 -14.22
C ASP A 113 20.07 22.56 -14.46
N PHE A 114 19.59 23.37 -13.51
CA PHE A 114 19.63 24.84 -13.57
C PHE A 114 21.06 25.38 -13.46
N ILE A 115 21.83 24.94 -12.46
CA ILE A 115 23.22 25.37 -12.26
C ILE A 115 24.08 25.00 -13.47
N GLY A 116 23.89 23.81 -14.06
CA GLY A 116 24.61 23.41 -15.27
C GLY A 116 24.43 24.41 -16.41
N LYS A 117 23.19 24.83 -16.67
CA LYS A 117 22.87 25.85 -17.69
C LYS A 117 23.47 27.21 -17.35
N GLU A 118 23.39 27.64 -16.09
CA GLU A 118 23.92 28.94 -15.68
C GLU A 118 25.45 29.00 -15.71
N ILE A 119 26.16 27.88 -15.46
CA ILE A 119 27.62 27.80 -15.66
C ILE A 119 27.99 28.01 -17.13
N GLU A 120 27.29 27.35 -18.06
CA GLU A 120 27.53 27.55 -19.50
C GLU A 120 27.25 28.99 -19.93
N ARG A 121 26.18 29.58 -19.40
CA ARG A 121 25.79 30.97 -19.68
C ARG A 121 26.83 31.96 -19.13
N SER A 122 27.26 31.78 -17.89
CA SER A 122 28.32 32.58 -17.25
C SER A 122 29.61 32.55 -18.06
N LYS A 123 30.04 31.37 -18.52
CA LYS A 123 31.22 31.24 -19.41
C LYS A 123 31.06 31.98 -20.72
N ARG A 124 29.88 31.91 -21.35
CA ARG A 124 29.60 32.52 -22.66
C ARG A 124 29.57 34.05 -22.60
N TYR A 125 28.97 34.61 -21.54
CA TYR A 125 28.74 36.05 -21.41
C TYR A 125 29.70 36.73 -20.43
N HIS A 126 30.67 35.99 -19.87
CA HIS A 126 31.63 36.47 -18.87
C HIS A 126 30.98 37.13 -17.64
N HIS A 127 29.82 36.63 -17.22
CA HIS A 127 29.18 37.07 -15.99
C HIS A 127 29.70 36.31 -14.77
N VAL A 128 29.83 37.00 -13.64
CA VAL A 128 30.17 36.38 -12.35
C VAL A 128 28.97 35.56 -11.87
N LEU A 129 29.20 34.27 -11.59
CA LEU A 129 28.23 33.37 -10.98
C LEU A 129 28.67 33.06 -9.53
N SER A 130 27.74 33.09 -8.59
CA SER A 130 27.98 32.73 -7.19
C SER A 130 26.89 31.79 -6.71
N THR A 131 27.26 30.86 -5.83
CA THR A 131 26.35 29.89 -5.21
C THR A 131 26.52 29.91 -3.70
N MET A 132 25.45 29.58 -2.98
CA MET A 132 25.43 29.48 -1.53
C MET A 132 24.82 28.14 -1.13
N MET A 133 25.50 27.42 -0.24
CA MET A 133 24.98 26.21 0.39
C MET A 133 24.65 26.56 1.83
N ILE A 134 23.41 26.30 2.24
CA ILE A 134 22.88 26.70 3.54
C ILE A 134 22.39 25.44 4.25
N ASP A 135 22.73 25.30 5.53
CA ASP A 135 22.25 24.24 6.40
C ASP A 135 21.63 24.86 7.66
N ILE A 136 20.68 24.16 8.28
CA ILE A 136 20.08 24.60 9.55
C ILE A 136 20.83 23.92 10.69
N ASP A 137 21.58 24.71 11.44
CA ASP A 137 22.34 24.23 12.60
C ASP A 137 21.43 23.52 13.61
N ASP A 138 21.91 22.41 14.16
CA ASP A 138 21.23 21.66 15.23
C ASP A 138 19.78 21.22 14.90
N PHE A 139 19.39 21.14 13.63
CA PHE A 139 18.02 20.79 13.24
C PHE A 139 17.53 19.45 13.81
N LYS A 140 18.44 18.48 14.00
CA LYS A 140 18.13 17.20 14.64
C LYS A 140 17.64 17.39 16.09
N LYS A 141 18.23 18.30 16.87
CA LYS A 141 17.79 18.59 18.25
C LYS A 141 16.36 19.13 18.26
N VAL A 142 16.00 19.95 17.28
CA VAL A 142 14.62 20.45 17.12
C VAL A 142 13.66 19.28 16.88
N ASN A 143 14.01 18.37 15.98
CA ASN A 143 13.20 17.16 15.73
C ASN A 143 13.08 16.28 16.98
N ASP A 144 14.20 16.04 17.68
CA ASP A 144 14.24 15.16 18.85
C ASP A 144 13.44 15.77 20.03
N GLN A 145 13.45 17.09 20.20
CA GLN A 145 12.78 17.78 21.31
C GLN A 145 11.29 18.08 21.04
N TYR A 146 10.94 18.45 19.80
CA TYR A 146 9.60 18.95 19.46
C TYR A 146 8.84 18.06 18.47
N GLY A 147 9.48 17.02 17.95
CA GLY A 147 8.91 16.08 16.98
C GLY A 147 9.02 16.57 15.52
N HIS A 148 8.96 15.61 14.59
CA HIS A 148 9.13 15.86 13.16
C HIS A 148 8.14 16.86 12.57
N LEU A 149 6.88 16.89 13.04
CA LEU A 149 5.88 17.84 12.54
C LEU A 149 6.26 19.30 12.79
N VAL A 150 6.97 19.58 13.90
CA VAL A 150 7.50 20.92 14.20
C VAL A 150 8.73 21.20 13.34
N GLY A 151 9.61 20.22 13.16
CA GLY A 151 10.73 20.33 12.22
C GLY A 151 10.27 20.68 10.80
N ASP A 152 9.25 20.00 10.28
CA ASP A 152 8.68 20.27 8.96
C ASP A 152 8.12 21.70 8.85
N ARG A 153 7.58 22.24 9.96
CA ARG A 153 7.12 23.64 10.01
C ARG A 153 8.30 24.61 9.95
N VAL A 154 9.36 24.36 10.70
CA VAL A 154 10.60 25.15 10.66
C VAL A 154 11.18 25.16 9.25
N LEU A 155 11.24 24.01 8.57
CA LEU A 155 11.70 23.91 7.18
C LEU A 155 10.85 24.74 6.22
N ARG A 156 9.52 24.68 6.36
CA ARG A 156 8.57 25.49 5.56
C ARG A 156 8.75 26.99 5.77
N GLU A 157 8.90 27.42 7.02
CA GLU A 157 9.12 28.83 7.34
C GLU A 157 10.47 29.32 6.84
N PHE A 158 11.54 28.53 7.04
CA PHE A 158 12.87 28.84 6.53
C PHE A 158 12.88 28.97 5.00
N ALA A 159 12.24 28.04 4.29
CA ALA A 159 12.10 28.11 2.84
C ALA A 159 11.33 29.36 2.37
N SER A 160 10.28 29.75 3.09
CA SER A 160 9.53 30.99 2.83
C SER A 160 10.41 32.22 3.01
N LEU A 161 11.21 32.27 4.09
CA LEU A 161 12.17 33.35 4.33
C LEU A 161 13.20 33.46 3.19
N LEU A 162 13.76 32.34 2.73
CA LEU A 162 14.68 32.32 1.59
C LEU A 162 14.02 32.85 0.32
N LYS A 163 12.80 32.38 -0.01
CA LYS A 163 12.06 32.88 -1.18
C LYS A 163 11.88 34.40 -1.10
N ASN A 164 11.47 34.92 0.05
CA ASN A 164 11.23 36.35 0.23
C ASN A 164 12.52 37.18 0.18
N ALA A 165 13.62 36.65 0.72
CA ALA A 165 14.92 37.31 0.71
C ALA A 165 15.45 37.45 -0.73
N PHE A 166 15.35 36.40 -1.55
CA PHE A 166 15.93 36.36 -2.88
C PHE A 166 14.98 36.77 -4.03
N ALA A 167 13.65 36.73 -3.84
CA ALA A 167 12.68 37.18 -4.84
C ALA A 167 12.75 38.68 -5.17
N LYS A 168 13.40 39.48 -4.31
CA LYS A 168 13.62 40.93 -4.53
C LYS A 168 14.90 41.26 -5.31
N LEU A 169 15.81 40.29 -5.51
CA LEU A 169 17.11 40.52 -6.15
C LEU A 169 17.10 40.38 -7.69
N THR A 170 15.99 39.93 -8.27
CA THR A 170 15.83 39.70 -9.72
C THR A 170 14.96 40.74 -10.44
N ARG A 171 14.70 41.90 -9.82
CA ARG A 171 14.09 43.08 -10.48
C ARG A 171 15.09 44.21 -10.61
#